data_AF-A0A6L6UC65-F1
#
_entry.id   AF-A0A6L6UC65-F1
#
_cell.length_a   1.000
_cell.length_b   1.000
_cell.length_c   1.000
_cell.angle_alpha   90.00
_cell.angle_beta   90.00
_cell.angle_gamma   90.00
#
_symmetry.space_group_name_H-M   'P 1'
#
loop_
_entity.id
_entity.type
_entity.pdbx_description
1 polymer ?
#
loop_
_entity_poly.entity_id
_entity_poly.type
_entity_poly.pdbx_seq_one_letter_code
_entity_poly.pdbx_strand_id
1 'polypeptide(L)'
;MKKAITFLIFLIPILTIGQSNPFEKLKYDKVVAYEYQGEGGLLIERCLDEENDKINKTLNLTEKQTKNLEIILTSEKAYGNTTMSCFDPHFAVIYYLKEKVVGTINICLDCNYLIASEKIPATELKMIKISDDYSYPAKGFSKKTRKEIYEYIKGLGFTKYLRPLTSYLDE
;
A
#
# COMPACT_ATOMS: atom_id res chain seq x y z
N MET A 1 9.25 -40.14 50.87
CA MET A 1 8.83 -38.73 50.69
C MET A 1 9.18 -38.30 49.27
N LYS A 2 8.20 -38.25 48.35
CA LYS A 2 8.42 -37.80 46.96
C LYS A 2 8.18 -36.29 46.89
N LYS A 3 9.22 -35.50 46.61
CA LYS A 3 9.09 -34.06 46.33
C LYS A 3 8.73 -33.89 44.85
N ALA A 4 7.51 -33.47 44.57
CA ALA A 4 7.10 -33.04 43.24
C ALA A 4 7.62 -31.60 43.03
N ILE A 5 8.46 -31.40 42.02
CA ILE A 5 8.93 -30.09 41.59
C ILE A 5 7.95 -29.62 40.51
N THR A 6 7.09 -28.68 40.85
CA THR A 6 6.16 -28.06 39.91
C THR A 6 6.90 -26.95 39.17
N PHE A 7 7.18 -27.14 37.88
CA PHE A 7 7.68 -26.07 37.01
C PHE A 7 6.53 -25.14 36.64
N LEU A 8 6.58 -23.90 37.14
CA LEU A 8 5.66 -22.84 36.76
C LEU A 8 6.15 -22.22 35.43
N ILE A 9 5.49 -22.54 34.32
CA ILE A 9 5.77 -21.92 33.03
C ILE A 9 5.05 -20.57 33.00
N PHE A 10 5.80 -19.48 33.14
CA PHE A 10 5.29 -18.13 32.87
C PHE A 10 5.20 -17.92 31.35
N LEU A 11 3.97 -17.95 30.82
CA LEU A 11 3.67 -17.46 29.48
C LEU A 11 3.74 -15.94 29.49
N ILE A 12 4.90 -15.38 29.11
CA ILE A 12 5.02 -13.95 28.85
C ILE A 12 4.32 -13.69 27.51
N PRO A 13 3.27 -12.86 27.44
CA PRO A 13 2.69 -12.48 26.16
C PRO A 13 3.74 -11.70 25.39
N ILE A 14 4.17 -12.24 24.25
CA ILE A 14 5.00 -11.52 23.30
C ILE A 14 4.12 -10.37 22.79
N LEU A 15 4.34 -9.17 23.30
CA LEU A 15 3.82 -7.94 22.71
C LEU A 15 4.46 -7.84 21.32
N THR A 16 3.75 -8.30 20.31
CA THR A 16 4.08 -7.97 18.93
C THR A 16 3.86 -6.47 18.78
N ILE A 17 4.93 -5.68 18.87
CA ILE A 17 4.90 -4.27 18.50
C ILE A 17 4.71 -4.27 16.98
N GLY A 18 3.45 -4.34 16.54
CA GLY A 18 3.11 -4.19 15.13
C GLY A 18 3.50 -2.80 14.67
N GLN A 19 4.00 -2.71 13.44
CA GLN A 19 4.27 -1.42 12.80
C GLN A 19 3.02 -0.51 12.84
N SER A 20 3.20 0.74 13.26
CA SER A 20 2.10 1.71 13.28
C SER A 20 1.60 2.01 11.87
N ASN A 21 0.28 2.01 11.67
CA ASN A 21 -0.35 2.48 10.45
C ASN A 21 -0.19 4.02 10.36
N PRO A 22 0.57 4.55 9.38
CA PRO A 22 0.85 5.98 9.32
C PRO A 22 -0.40 6.81 9.00
N PHE A 23 -1.40 6.21 8.35
CA PHE A 23 -2.64 6.89 7.96
C PHE A 23 -3.57 7.15 9.15
N GLU A 24 -3.42 6.44 10.28
CA GLU A 24 -4.21 6.68 11.51
C GLU A 24 -3.95 8.07 12.12
N LYS A 25 -2.84 8.71 11.76
CA LYS A 25 -2.50 10.07 12.22
C LYS A 25 -3.21 11.15 11.40
N LEU A 26 -3.72 10.80 10.22
CA LEU A 26 -4.45 11.73 9.37
C LEU A 26 -5.81 12.03 10.00
N LYS A 27 -6.14 13.31 10.11
CA LYS A 27 -7.51 13.74 10.40
C LYS A 27 -8.23 13.86 9.08
N TYR A 28 -9.25 13.04 8.85
CA TYR A 28 -10.06 13.05 7.63
C TYR A 28 -11.54 12.76 7.94
N ASP A 29 -12.43 13.17 7.06
CA ASP A 29 -13.88 12.89 7.12
C ASP A 29 -14.39 12.08 5.92
N LYS A 30 -13.58 11.96 4.86
CA LYS A 30 -13.92 11.23 3.64
C LYS A 30 -12.68 10.63 3.01
N VAL A 31 -12.83 9.43 2.47
CA VAL A 31 -11.80 8.76 1.68
C VAL A 31 -12.40 8.40 0.32
N VAL A 32 -11.73 8.78 -0.76
CA VAL A 32 -12.21 8.54 -2.12
C VAL A 32 -11.16 7.77 -2.89
N ALA A 33 -11.57 6.68 -3.52
CA ALA A 33 -10.76 5.93 -4.46
C ALA A 33 -11.04 6.38 -5.90
N TYR A 34 -9.99 6.36 -6.71
CA TYR A 34 -9.99 6.83 -8.09
C TYR A 34 -9.38 5.77 -9.00
N GLU A 35 -10.02 5.53 -10.14
CA GLU A 35 -9.44 4.86 -11.29
C GLU A 35 -9.19 5.90 -12.38
N TYR A 36 -7.94 5.99 -12.86
CA TYR A 36 -7.53 7.06 -13.77
C TYR A 36 -6.37 6.65 -14.70
N GLN A 37 -6.11 7.47 -15.71
CA GLN A 37 -5.01 7.32 -16.67
C GLN A 37 -3.76 8.03 -16.17
N GLY A 38 -2.89 7.35 -15.42
CA GLY A 38 -1.66 7.93 -14.88
C GLY A 38 -0.43 7.76 -15.76
N GLU A 39 -0.57 7.47 -17.05
CA GLU A 39 0.57 7.32 -17.97
C GLU A 39 1.52 8.53 -17.93
N GLY A 40 2.82 8.25 -17.90
CA GLY A 40 3.87 9.27 -17.88
C GLY A 40 4.15 9.85 -16.50
N GLY A 41 3.84 9.15 -15.42
CA GLY A 41 4.04 9.69 -14.06
C GLY A 41 2.93 10.60 -13.57
N LEU A 42 1.79 10.64 -14.26
CA LEU A 42 0.69 11.52 -13.87
C LEU A 42 0.05 10.98 -12.58
N LEU A 43 0.05 11.81 -11.54
CA LEU A 43 -0.55 11.49 -10.24
C LEU A 43 -1.98 12.01 -10.14
N ILE A 44 -2.78 11.42 -9.26
CA ILE A 44 -4.20 11.77 -9.11
C ILE A 44 -4.43 13.25 -8.77
N GLU A 45 -3.51 13.87 -8.03
CA GLU A 45 -3.58 15.27 -7.62
C GLU A 45 -3.70 16.18 -8.85
N ARG A 46 -2.87 15.95 -9.87
CA ARG A 46 -2.93 16.72 -11.11
C ARG A 46 -4.16 16.41 -11.95
N CYS A 47 -4.67 15.19 -11.90
CA CYS A 47 -5.97 14.87 -12.53
C CYS A 47 -7.13 15.63 -11.86
N LEU A 48 -7.09 15.85 -10.55
CA LEU A 48 -8.12 16.63 -9.87
C LEU A 48 -8.07 18.11 -10.22
N ASP A 49 -6.86 18.66 -10.37
CA ASP A 49 -6.64 20.10 -10.60
C ASP A 49 -6.78 20.50 -12.07
N GLU A 50 -6.22 19.69 -12.99
CA GLU A 50 -6.00 20.09 -14.39
C GLU A 50 -6.56 19.09 -15.42
N GLU A 51 -6.58 17.80 -15.09
CA GLU A 51 -6.82 16.72 -16.06
C GLU A 51 -7.98 15.79 -15.63
N ASN A 52 -9.12 16.37 -15.29
CA ASN A 52 -10.27 15.64 -14.71
C ASN A 52 -10.85 14.59 -15.67
N ASP A 53 -10.74 14.82 -16.98
CA ASP A 53 -11.15 13.91 -18.04
C ASP A 53 -10.41 12.58 -18.03
N LYS A 54 -9.23 12.51 -17.38
CA LYS A 54 -8.47 11.27 -17.18
C LYS A 54 -8.99 10.39 -16.05
N ILE A 55 -9.90 10.91 -15.21
CA ILE A 55 -10.54 10.15 -14.15
C ILE A 55 -11.69 9.36 -14.75
N ASN A 56 -11.59 8.03 -14.70
CA ASN A 56 -12.63 7.16 -15.22
C ASN A 56 -13.74 6.88 -14.20
N LYS A 57 -13.35 6.66 -12.94
CA LYS A 57 -14.29 6.24 -11.91
C LYS A 57 -13.83 6.70 -10.54
N THR A 58 -14.80 7.03 -9.69
CA THR A 58 -14.58 7.40 -8.29
C THR A 58 -15.49 6.61 -7.37
N LEU A 59 -15.04 6.33 -6.15
CA LEU A 59 -15.86 5.68 -5.12
C LEU A 59 -15.51 6.23 -3.74
N ASN A 60 -16.51 6.69 -2.99
CA ASN A 60 -16.34 6.96 -1.55
C ASN A 60 -16.13 5.63 -0.82
N LEU A 61 -14.96 5.45 -0.22
CA LEU A 61 -14.65 4.25 0.54
C LEU A 61 -15.34 4.30 1.91
N THR A 62 -15.90 3.16 2.30
CA THR A 62 -16.29 2.93 3.69
C THR A 62 -15.04 2.84 4.58
N GLU A 63 -15.23 3.02 5.89
CA GLU A 63 -14.16 2.81 6.88
C GLU A 63 -13.55 1.41 6.76
N LYS A 64 -14.39 0.38 6.55
CA LYS A 64 -13.94 -1.00 6.37
C LYS A 64 -13.07 -1.17 5.12
N GLN A 65 -13.45 -0.57 4.00
CA GLN A 65 -12.66 -0.61 2.75
C GLN A 65 -11.34 0.14 2.91
N THR A 66 -11.35 1.29 3.59
CA THR A 66 -10.16 2.09 3.88
C THR A 66 -9.18 1.28 4.73
N LYS A 67 -9.63 0.78 5.90
CA LYS A 67 -8.82 -0.03 6.81
C LYS A 67 -8.28 -1.29 6.15
N ASN A 68 -9.05 -1.94 5.29
CA ASN A 68 -8.58 -3.13 4.58
C ASN A 68 -7.40 -2.81 3.66
N LEU A 69 -7.48 -1.70 2.91
CA LEU A 69 -6.35 -1.27 2.07
C LEU A 69 -5.13 -0.90 2.93
N GLU A 70 -5.33 -0.12 3.98
CA GLU A 70 -4.24 0.27 4.88
C GLU A 70 -3.53 -0.95 5.46
N ILE A 71 -4.26 -1.95 5.96
CA ILE A 71 -3.69 -3.21 6.47
C ILE A 71 -2.85 -3.93 5.41
N ILE A 72 -3.33 -3.99 4.16
CA ILE A 72 -2.58 -4.59 3.05
C ILE A 72 -1.26 -3.82 2.85
N LEU A 73 -1.32 -2.49 2.82
CA LEU A 73 -0.18 -1.62 2.50
C LEU A 73 0.81 -1.43 3.65
N THR A 74 0.39 -1.59 4.90
CA THR A 74 1.25 -1.36 6.09
C THR A 74 1.79 -2.65 6.68
N SER A 75 1.39 -3.81 6.16
CA SER A 75 1.95 -5.10 6.56
C SER A 75 3.47 -5.15 6.34
N GLU A 76 4.22 -5.66 7.32
CA GLU A 76 5.68 -5.84 7.21
C GLU A 76 6.07 -6.81 6.07
N LYS A 77 5.12 -7.64 5.63
CA LYS A 77 5.28 -8.58 4.52
C LYS A 77 4.83 -8.00 3.18
N ALA A 78 4.35 -6.75 3.16
CA ALA A 78 3.81 -6.10 1.99
C ALA A 78 4.86 -5.90 0.88
N TYR A 79 6.11 -5.68 1.28
CA TYR A 79 7.21 -5.30 0.41
C TYR A 79 8.36 -6.30 0.46
N GLY A 80 9.39 -6.06 -0.35
CA GLY A 80 10.60 -6.87 -0.42
C GLY A 80 11.08 -7.18 -1.84
N ASN A 81 10.40 -6.69 -2.87
CA ASN A 81 10.76 -6.95 -4.25
C ASN A 81 11.28 -5.69 -4.95
N THR A 82 11.80 -5.87 -6.16
CA THR A 82 12.22 -4.81 -7.08
C THR A 82 11.01 -4.04 -7.63
N THR A 83 11.27 -2.85 -8.17
CA THR A 83 10.29 -2.02 -8.88
C THR A 83 10.73 -1.81 -10.33
N MET A 84 9.80 -1.45 -11.20
CA MET A 84 10.15 -0.84 -12.48
C MET A 84 10.68 0.58 -12.26
N SER A 85 11.41 1.12 -13.24
CA SER A 85 11.84 2.52 -13.26
C SER A 85 10.70 3.51 -13.54
N CYS A 86 9.65 3.08 -14.25
CA CYS A 86 8.48 3.92 -14.55
C CYS A 86 7.54 4.08 -13.35
N PHE A 87 6.57 4.99 -13.49
CA PHE A 87 5.43 5.09 -12.58
C PHE A 87 4.18 5.50 -13.34
N ASP A 88 3.36 4.54 -13.73
CA ASP A 88 2.12 4.78 -14.48
C ASP A 88 0.93 4.29 -13.65
N PRO A 89 0.56 5.02 -12.57
CA PRO A 89 -0.48 4.58 -11.65
C PRO A 89 -1.86 4.59 -12.30
N HIS A 90 -2.68 3.61 -11.92
CA HIS A 90 -4.05 3.48 -12.45
C HIS A 90 -5.11 3.45 -11.35
N PHE A 91 -4.66 3.49 -10.10
CA PHE A 91 -5.51 3.50 -8.92
C PHE A 91 -4.92 4.45 -7.88
N ALA A 92 -5.76 5.27 -7.27
CA ALA A 92 -5.37 6.10 -6.15
C ALA A 92 -6.43 6.17 -5.06
N VAL A 93 -6.00 6.52 -3.86
CA VAL A 93 -6.86 6.85 -2.73
C VAL A 93 -6.46 8.21 -2.18
N ILE A 94 -7.46 9.04 -1.90
CA ILE A 94 -7.28 10.38 -1.33
C ILE A 94 -8.09 10.50 -0.05
N TYR A 95 -7.44 10.99 0.99
CA TYR A 95 -8.03 11.36 2.26
C TYR A 95 -8.38 12.84 2.23
N TYR A 96 -9.61 13.17 2.59
CA TYR A 96 -10.13 14.53 2.63
C TYR A 96 -10.52 14.92 4.05
N LEU A 97 -10.26 16.17 4.40
CA LEU A 97 -10.82 16.83 5.58
C LEU A 97 -11.45 18.15 5.17
N LYS A 98 -12.77 18.29 5.35
CA LYS A 98 -13.52 19.48 4.94
C LYS A 98 -13.20 19.86 3.50
N GLU A 99 -13.29 18.86 2.62
CA GLU A 99 -13.01 18.96 1.18
C GLU A 99 -11.55 19.24 0.78
N LYS A 100 -10.63 19.37 1.74
CA LYS A 100 -9.21 19.54 1.47
C LYS A 100 -8.49 18.20 1.45
N VAL A 101 -7.59 17.99 0.49
CA VAL A 101 -6.70 16.84 0.46
C VAL A 101 -5.76 16.90 1.66
N VAL A 102 -5.72 15.83 2.45
CA VAL A 102 -4.83 15.67 3.61
C VAL A 102 -3.91 14.47 3.51
N GLY A 103 -4.13 13.59 2.53
CA GLY A 103 -3.24 12.49 2.23
C GLY A 103 -3.58 11.81 0.92
N THR A 104 -2.59 11.21 0.28
CA THR A 104 -2.74 10.54 -1.01
C THR A 104 -1.94 9.25 -1.08
N ILE A 105 -2.44 8.30 -1.85
CA ILE A 105 -1.76 7.05 -2.19
C ILE A 105 -2.01 6.79 -3.68
N ASN A 106 -0.97 6.87 -4.50
CA ASN A 106 -0.99 6.50 -5.91
C ASN A 106 -0.37 5.11 -6.06
N ILE A 107 -1.06 4.17 -6.70
CA ILE A 107 -0.65 2.76 -6.81
C ILE A 107 -0.44 2.40 -8.29
N CYS A 108 0.76 1.91 -8.61
CA CYS A 108 1.07 1.31 -9.89
C CYS A 108 1.37 -0.19 -9.72
N LEU A 109 0.43 -1.05 -10.12
CA LEU A 109 0.63 -2.51 -10.07
C LEU A 109 1.68 -2.97 -11.08
N ASP A 110 1.73 -2.37 -12.27
CA ASP A 110 2.69 -2.71 -13.32
C ASP A 110 4.13 -2.36 -12.89
N CYS A 111 4.28 -1.23 -12.22
CA CYS A 111 5.56 -0.75 -11.70
C CYS A 111 5.97 -1.46 -10.40
N ASN A 112 5.02 -2.19 -9.79
CA ASN A 112 5.16 -2.92 -8.54
C ASN A 112 5.42 -2.04 -7.30
N TYR A 113 4.93 -0.80 -7.25
CA TYR A 113 5.03 0.04 -6.05
C TYR A 113 3.95 1.14 -5.98
N LEU A 114 4.02 1.95 -4.92
CA LEU A 114 3.17 3.11 -4.70
C LEU A 114 3.99 4.35 -4.36
N ILE A 115 3.36 5.51 -4.52
CA ILE A 115 3.79 6.78 -3.95
C ILE A 115 2.69 7.23 -3.00
N ALA A 116 3.04 7.51 -1.75
CA ALA A 116 2.11 8.02 -0.75
C ALA A 116 2.65 9.30 -0.11
N SER A 117 1.74 10.17 0.32
CA SER A 117 2.09 11.37 1.09
C SER A 117 2.67 11.03 2.45
N GLU A 118 2.17 9.95 3.06
CA GLU A 118 2.67 9.43 4.34
C GLU A 118 3.77 8.41 4.13
N LYS A 119 4.82 8.49 4.95
CA LYS A 119 5.88 7.48 4.97
C LYS A 119 5.31 6.16 5.50
N ILE A 120 5.39 5.11 4.69
CA ILE A 120 5.05 3.73 5.09
C ILE A 120 6.33 3.00 5.51
N PRO A 121 6.57 2.74 6.81
CA PRO A 121 7.83 2.15 7.28
C PRO A 121 8.13 0.77 6.66
N ALA A 122 7.10 -0.01 6.35
CA ALA A 122 7.23 -1.34 5.74
C ALA A 122 8.00 -1.32 4.41
N THR A 123 8.04 -0.19 3.70
CA THR A 123 8.79 -0.04 2.44
C THR A 123 10.31 -0.02 2.63
N GLU A 124 10.78 0.16 3.87
CA GLU A 124 12.21 0.27 4.23
C GLU A 124 12.73 -0.92 5.06
N LEU A 125 11.87 -1.89 5.41
CA LEU A 125 12.27 -3.02 6.27
C LEU A 125 13.21 -4.02 5.60
N LYS A 126 13.26 -4.02 4.26
CA LYS A 126 14.07 -4.94 3.45
C LYS A 126 14.92 -4.14 2.49
N MET A 127 16.11 -4.64 2.22
CA MET A 127 17.07 -4.04 1.31
C MET A 127 17.41 -5.03 0.20
N ILE A 128 17.51 -4.54 -1.03
CA ILE A 128 18.12 -5.29 -2.14
C ILE A 128 19.59 -4.89 -2.18
N LYS A 129 20.46 -5.88 -2.00
CA LYS A 129 21.92 -5.72 -2.12
C LYS A 129 22.32 -5.94 -3.57
N ILE A 130 23.00 -4.97 -4.16
CA ILE A 130 23.53 -5.04 -5.54
C ILE A 130 25.04 -5.29 -5.52
N SER A 131 25.74 -4.66 -4.59
CA SER A 131 27.17 -4.88 -4.33
C SER A 131 27.45 -4.73 -2.83
N ASP A 132 28.71 -4.89 -2.42
CA ASP A 132 29.11 -4.68 -1.02
C ASP A 132 28.88 -3.24 -0.56
N ASP A 133 29.02 -2.27 -1.46
CA ASP A 133 28.90 -0.84 -1.14
C ASP A 133 27.55 -0.24 -1.56
N TYR A 134 26.69 -1.00 -2.25
CA TYR A 134 25.42 -0.50 -2.76
C TYR A 134 24.25 -1.42 -2.44
N SER A 135 23.28 -0.87 -1.72
CA SER A 135 21.98 -1.46 -1.47
C SER A 135 20.91 -0.36 -1.48
N TYR A 136 19.67 -0.75 -1.75
CA TYR A 136 18.54 0.18 -1.72
C TYR A 136 17.30 -0.48 -1.10
N PRO A 137 16.34 0.30 -0.57
CA PRO A 137 15.11 -0.23 -0.02
C PRO A 137 14.32 -1.04 -1.04
N ALA A 138 13.95 -2.25 -0.66
CA ALA A 138 13.15 -3.18 -1.47
C ALA A 138 11.66 -2.81 -1.41
N LYS A 139 11.34 -1.58 -1.85
CA LYS A 139 10.01 -0.96 -1.74
C LYS A 139 8.97 -1.54 -2.69
N GLY A 140 9.33 -2.52 -3.53
CA GLY A 140 8.39 -3.18 -4.42
C GLY A 140 7.50 -4.16 -3.68
N PHE A 141 6.24 -4.27 -4.11
CA PHE A 141 5.27 -5.18 -3.49
C PHE A 141 5.73 -6.64 -3.60
N SER A 142 5.47 -7.42 -2.55
CA SER A 142 5.54 -8.87 -2.65
C SER A 142 4.49 -9.40 -3.62
N LYS A 143 4.73 -10.56 -4.23
CA LYS A 143 3.76 -11.25 -5.10
C LYS A 143 2.39 -11.41 -4.44
N LYS A 144 2.38 -11.78 -3.16
CA LYS A 144 1.15 -11.94 -2.37
C LYS A 144 0.41 -10.60 -2.25
N THR A 145 1.12 -9.54 -1.90
CA THR A 145 0.54 -8.22 -1.69
C THR A 145 0.04 -7.60 -2.97
N ARG A 146 0.77 -7.75 -4.09
CA ARG A 146 0.27 -7.28 -5.38
C ARG A 146 -1.05 -7.96 -5.76
N LYS A 147 -1.18 -9.27 -5.48
CA LYS A 147 -2.45 -9.99 -5.63
C LYS A 147 -3.55 -9.48 -4.69
N GLU A 148 -3.24 -9.22 -3.42
CA GLU A 148 -4.20 -8.65 -2.46
C GLU A 148 -4.71 -7.27 -2.92
N ILE A 149 -3.82 -6.40 -3.39
CA ILE A 149 -4.19 -5.08 -3.95
C ILE A 149 -5.02 -5.24 -5.22
N TYR A 150 -4.62 -6.13 -6.14
CA TYR A 150 -5.38 -6.41 -7.36
C TYR A 150 -6.83 -6.84 -7.05
N GLU A 151 -7.01 -7.82 -6.16
CA GLU A 151 -8.34 -8.30 -5.77
C GLU A 151 -9.12 -7.22 -5.01
N TYR A 152 -8.45 -6.41 -4.20
CA TYR A 152 -9.07 -5.25 -3.55
C TYR A 152 -9.64 -4.26 -4.59
N ILE A 153 -8.81 -3.80 -5.54
CA ILE A 153 -9.20 -2.83 -6.57
C ILE A 153 -10.33 -3.39 -7.44
N LYS A 154 -10.21 -4.66 -7.85
CA LYS A 154 -11.24 -5.37 -8.59
C LYS A 154 -12.55 -5.47 -7.80
N GLY A 155 -12.49 -5.74 -6.50
CA GLY A 155 -13.64 -5.80 -5.60
C GLY A 155 -14.37 -4.46 -5.43
N LEU A 156 -13.70 -3.34 -5.65
CA LEU A 156 -14.31 -2.01 -5.73
C LEU A 156 -14.95 -1.72 -7.11
N GLY A 157 -14.76 -2.63 -8.07
CA GLY A 157 -15.25 -2.50 -9.44
C GLY A 157 -14.44 -1.55 -10.30
N PHE A 158 -13.16 -1.31 -9.98
CA PHE A 158 -12.22 -0.58 -10.83
C PHE A 158 -11.51 -1.59 -11.73
N THR A 159 -11.89 -1.65 -13.01
CA THR A 159 -11.46 -2.71 -13.93
C THR A 159 -10.98 -2.20 -15.29
N LYS A 160 -11.17 -0.91 -15.62
CA LYS A 160 -10.83 -0.35 -16.94
C LYS A 160 -9.32 -0.31 -17.16
N TYR A 161 -8.57 0.10 -16.14
CA TYR A 161 -7.11 0.23 -16.20
C TYR A 161 -6.40 -0.76 -15.28
N LEU A 162 -7.12 -1.75 -14.76
CA LEU A 162 -6.56 -2.77 -13.90
C LEU A 162 -5.71 -3.76 -14.72
N ARG A 163 -4.40 -3.56 -14.69
CA ARG A 163 -3.38 -4.33 -15.42
C ARG A 163 -2.71 -5.40 -14.51
N PRO A 164 -1.95 -6.36 -15.09
CA PRO A 164 -2.10 -7.78 -14.78
C PRO A 164 -1.64 -8.20 -13.39
N LEU A 165 -2.27 -9.27 -12.91
CA LEU A 165 -1.96 -9.95 -11.65
C LEU A 165 -0.49 -10.43 -11.59
N THR A 166 0.11 -10.73 -12.74
CA THR A 166 1.47 -11.27 -12.89
C THR A 166 2.39 -10.24 -13.55
N SER A 167 3.44 -9.85 -12.83
CA SER A 167 4.58 -9.09 -13.34
C SER A 167 5.73 -10.06 -13.59
N TYR A 168 6.60 -9.76 -14.55
CA TYR A 168 7.88 -10.46 -14.71
C TYR A 168 8.78 -10.30 -13.46
N LEU A 169 8.47 -9.35 -12.57
CA LEU A 169 9.11 -9.18 -11.26
C LEU A 169 8.69 -10.21 -10.20
N ASP A 170 7.78 -11.14 -10.53
CA ASP A 170 7.35 -12.24 -9.65
C ASP A 170 8.13 -13.55 -9.79
N GLU A 171 9.02 -13.61 -10.79
CA GLU A 171 9.93 -14.73 -11.03
C GLU A 171 11.16 -14.63 -10.13
#